data_AF-A0A6J1PXJ8-F1
#
_entry.id   AF-A0A6J1PXJ8-F1
#
_cell.length_a   1.000
_cell.length_b   1.000
_cell.length_c   1.000
_cell.angle_alpha   90.00
_cell.angle_beta   90.00
_cell.angle_gamma   90.00
#
_symmetry.space_group_name_H-M   'P 1'
#
loop_
_entity.id
_entity.type
_entity.pdbx_description
1 polymer ?
#
loop_
_entity_poly.entity_id
_entity_poly.type
_entity_poly.pdbx_seq_one_letter_code
_entity_poly.pdbx_strand_id
1 'polypeptide(L)'
;MLKSMNFNVTFKARGWTEKLAEPTNKHTDRPNKKVITKVSSDFPTYEATSIIAILSAITILNEADKMPDNGGVFTPGAAFGKTSLIEQMNKHNIKFEIISSTVK
;
A
#
# COMPACT_ATOMS: atom_id res chain seq x y z
N MET A 1 -24.46 -15.96 17.16
CA MET A 1 -24.20 -15.18 15.93
C MET A 1 -22.87 -14.47 16.11
N LEU A 2 -21.84 -14.77 15.30
CA LEU A 2 -20.56 -14.06 15.41
C LEU A 2 -20.79 -12.59 15.12
N LYS A 3 -20.31 -11.71 16.01
CA LYS A 3 -20.34 -10.27 15.84
C LYS A 3 -19.57 -9.92 14.57
N SER A 4 -20.14 -9.10 13.68
CA SER A 4 -19.42 -8.57 12.51
C SER A 4 -18.13 -7.90 13.01
N MET A 5 -16.99 -8.42 12.58
CA MET A 5 -15.69 -7.92 13.01
C MET A 5 -15.10 -7.14 11.85
N ASN A 6 -15.12 -5.82 11.98
CA ASN A 6 -14.65 -4.92 10.95
C ASN A 6 -13.18 -4.55 11.24
N PHE A 7 -12.38 -4.51 10.18
CA PHE A 7 -11.00 -4.06 10.21
C PHE A 7 -10.90 -2.64 9.66
N ASN A 8 -10.15 -1.79 10.36
CA ASN A 8 -9.82 -0.45 9.89
C ASN A 8 -8.43 -0.03 10.36
N VAL A 9 -7.55 0.27 9.41
CA VAL A 9 -6.21 0.80 9.69
C VAL A 9 -6.01 2.10 8.95
N THR A 10 -5.63 3.14 9.67
CA THR A 10 -5.30 4.45 9.13
C THR A 10 -3.80 4.66 9.14
N PHE A 11 -3.21 4.97 7.98
CA PHE A 11 -1.81 5.29 7.82
C PHE A 11 -1.65 6.80 7.70
N LYS A 12 -0.73 7.39 8.47
CA LYS A 12 -0.39 8.82 8.40
C LYS A 12 1.05 8.95 7.95
N ALA A 13 1.23 9.33 6.69
CA ALA A 13 2.54 9.52 6.08
C ALA A 13 2.90 11.01 6.02
N ARG A 14 4.19 11.31 6.19
CA ARG A 14 4.76 12.64 5.96
C ARG A 14 6.03 12.50 5.13
N GLY A 15 6.16 13.29 4.08
CA GLY A 15 7.27 13.25 3.14
C GLY A 15 7.44 14.54 2.36
N TRP A 16 8.13 14.48 1.23
CA TRP A 16 8.42 15.63 0.39
C TRP A 16 7.69 15.52 -0.96
N THR A 17 7.33 16.65 -1.56
CA THR A 17 6.81 16.72 -2.93
C THR A 17 7.91 16.49 -3.96
N GLU A 18 9.12 16.94 -3.64
CA GLU A 18 10.27 16.87 -4.51
C GLU A 18 10.82 15.45 -4.56
N LYS A 19 11.19 14.99 -5.76
CA LYS A 19 11.99 13.78 -5.90
C LYS A 19 13.47 14.17 -5.86
N LEU A 20 14.27 13.37 -5.17
CA LEU A 20 15.71 13.50 -5.20
C LEU A 20 16.25 12.94 -6.51
N ALA A 21 17.35 13.53 -7.01
CA ALA A 21 18.02 13.05 -8.22
C ALA A 21 18.62 11.64 -8.01
N GLU A 22 19.26 11.42 -6.87
CA GLU A 22 19.90 10.15 -6.51
C GLU A 22 19.32 9.60 -5.20
N PRO A 23 19.19 8.26 -5.04
CA PRO A 23 18.68 7.65 -3.81
C PRO A 23 19.51 7.94 -2.56
N THR A 24 20.80 8.25 -2.72
CA THR A 24 21.72 8.59 -1.63
C THR A 24 21.61 10.03 -1.15
N ASN A 25 20.91 10.87 -1.92
CA ASN A 25 20.74 12.27 -1.55
C ASN A 25 19.78 12.40 -0.37
N LYS A 26 19.82 13.55 0.29
CA LYS A 26 18.94 13.86 1.42
C LYS A 26 18.24 15.18 1.16
N HIS A 27 16.97 15.26 1.53
CA HIS A 27 16.29 16.54 1.60
C HIS A 27 16.93 17.41 2.68
N THR A 28 17.19 18.68 2.36
CA THR A 28 17.69 19.68 3.30
C THR A 28 16.56 20.27 4.14
N ASP A 29 15.38 20.40 3.54
CA ASP A 29 14.20 21.00 4.17
C ASP A 29 13.35 19.97 4.90
N ARG A 30 12.45 20.47 5.76
CA ARG A 30 11.47 19.61 6.45
C ARG A 30 10.44 19.05 5.45
N PRO A 31 9.87 17.87 5.71
CA PRO A 31 8.78 17.33 4.91
C PRO A 31 7.62 18.32 4.72
N ASN A 32 7.24 18.58 3.47
CA ASN A 32 6.17 19.51 3.07
C ASN A 32 4.87 18.81 2.62
N LYS A 33 4.84 17.48 2.55
CA LYS A 33 3.66 16.70 2.17
C LYS A 33 3.16 15.81 3.29
N LYS A 34 1.84 15.74 3.46
CA LYS A 34 1.16 14.79 4.33
C LYS A 34 0.14 14.01 3.52
N VAL A 35 0.09 12.69 3.72
CA VAL A 35 -0.92 11.82 3.11
C VAL A 35 -1.51 10.95 4.20
N ILE A 36 -2.83 10.91 4.28
CA ILE A 36 -3.56 9.99 5.17
C ILE A 36 -4.28 9.00 4.28
N THR A 37 -4.00 7.71 4.46
CA THR A 37 -4.70 6.62 3.79
C THR A 37 -5.37 5.71 4.80
N LYS A 38 -6.32 4.92 4.33
CA LYS A 38 -7.08 3.99 5.17
C LYS A 38 -7.29 2.68 4.42
N VAL A 39 -7.15 1.58 5.12
CA VAL A 39 -7.54 0.25 4.65
C VAL A 39 -8.64 -0.26 5.55
N SER A 40 -9.76 -0.70 4.97
CA SER A 40 -10.89 -1.23 5.72
C SER A 40 -11.54 -2.45 5.07
N SER A 41 -12.11 -3.32 5.88
CA SER A 41 -12.83 -4.52 5.43
C SER A 41 -13.88 -4.92 6.48
N ASP A 42 -14.95 -5.58 6.03
CA ASP A 42 -16.02 -6.10 6.88
C ASP A 42 -15.76 -7.54 7.37
N PHE A 43 -14.56 -8.06 7.10
CA PHE A 43 -14.11 -9.38 7.54
C PHE A 43 -13.13 -9.29 8.72
N PRO A 44 -13.03 -10.36 9.54
CA PRO A 44 -11.93 -10.54 10.50
C PRO A 44 -10.55 -10.32 9.87
N THR A 45 -9.62 -9.79 10.67
CA THR A 45 -8.26 -9.47 10.21
C THR A 45 -7.49 -10.65 9.60
N TYR A 46 -7.65 -11.86 10.15
CA TYR A 46 -7.00 -13.06 9.59
C TYR A 46 -7.53 -13.45 8.22
N GLU A 47 -8.84 -13.29 7.99
CA GLU A 47 -9.45 -13.52 6.68
C GLU A 47 -8.95 -12.50 5.67
N ALA A 48 -9.00 -11.21 6.00
CA ALA A 48 -8.45 -10.15 5.16
C ALA A 48 -6.95 -10.37 4.84
N THR A 49 -6.15 -10.75 5.84
CA THR A 49 -4.71 -11.04 5.66
C THR A 49 -4.49 -12.21 4.70
N SER A 50 -5.31 -13.25 4.80
CA SER A 50 -5.20 -14.43 3.93
C SER A 50 -5.54 -14.08 2.48
N ILE A 51 -6.59 -13.28 2.27
CA ILE A 51 -6.95 -12.75 0.94
C ILE A 51 -5.79 -11.91 0.37
N ILE A 52 -5.24 -10.97 1.15
CA ILE A 52 -4.12 -10.11 0.71
C ILE A 52 -2.90 -10.94 0.34
N ALA A 53 -2.57 -11.99 1.10
CA ALA A 53 -1.45 -12.88 0.80
C ALA A 53 -1.63 -13.63 -0.53
N ILE A 54 -2.83 -14.17 -0.77
CA ILE A 54 -3.16 -14.85 -2.03
C ILE A 54 -3.13 -13.87 -3.21
N LEU A 55 -3.75 -12.69 -3.06
CA LEU A 55 -3.71 -11.65 -4.09
C LEU A 55 -2.27 -11.20 -4.39
N SER A 56 -1.42 -11.11 -3.38
CA SER A 56 0.01 -10.79 -3.57
C SER A 56 0.71 -11.86 -4.40
N ALA A 57 0.47 -13.14 -4.13
CA ALA A 57 1.03 -14.24 -4.91
C ALA A 57 0.53 -14.24 -6.37
N ILE A 58 -0.78 -14.03 -6.57
CA ILE A 58 -1.38 -13.92 -7.91
C ILE A 58 -0.79 -12.73 -8.67
N THR A 59 -0.62 -11.58 -8.02
CA THR A 59 0.01 -10.39 -8.62
C THR A 59 1.45 -10.67 -9.02
N ILE A 60 2.25 -11.34 -8.19
CA ILE A 60 3.63 -11.72 -8.55
C ILE A 60 3.65 -12.59 -9.81
N LEU A 61 2.75 -13.57 -9.89
CA LEU A 61 2.70 -14.51 -11.03
C LEU A 61 2.22 -13.85 -12.32
N ASN A 62 1.20 -12.99 -12.24
CA ASN A 62 0.53 -12.44 -13.41
C ASN A 62 1.08 -11.10 -13.88
N GLU A 63 1.76 -10.35 -13.00
CA GLU A 63 2.30 -9.01 -13.28
C GLU A 63 3.82 -8.97 -13.04
N ALA A 64 4.51 -10.07 -13.36
CA ALA A 64 5.96 -10.21 -13.18
C ALA A 64 6.76 -9.08 -13.87
N ASP A 65 6.26 -8.55 -14.99
CA ASP A 65 6.81 -7.41 -15.73
C ASP A 65 6.77 -6.07 -14.96
N LYS A 66 5.96 -6.00 -13.89
CA LYS A 66 5.82 -4.82 -13.03
C LYS A 66 6.54 -4.98 -11.69
N MET A 67 7.11 -6.16 -11.42
CA MET A 67 7.89 -6.43 -10.23
C MET A 67 9.31 -5.85 -10.37
N PRO A 68 10.03 -5.61 -9.25
CA PRO A 68 11.42 -5.14 -9.33
C PRO A 68 12.36 -6.12 -10.04
N ASP A 69 13.06 -5.66 -11.08
CA ASP A 69 13.84 -6.50 -12.02
C ASP A 69 15.01 -7.27 -11.40
N ASN A 70 15.60 -6.76 -10.33
CA ASN A 70 16.87 -7.29 -9.79
C ASN A 70 16.70 -8.40 -8.73
N GLY A 71 15.46 -8.83 -8.45
CA GLY A 71 15.18 -9.71 -7.31
C GLY A 71 15.60 -9.08 -5.97
N GLY A 72 15.55 -9.86 -4.89
CA GLY A 72 15.91 -9.42 -3.54
C GLY A 72 14.73 -9.41 -2.55
N VAL A 73 14.91 -8.72 -1.42
CA VAL A 73 13.92 -8.63 -0.34
C VAL A 73 13.35 -7.22 -0.32
N PHE A 74 12.05 -7.11 -0.59
CA PHE A 74 11.36 -5.83 -0.71
C PHE A 74 10.26 -5.68 0.33
N THR A 75 10.05 -4.44 0.76
CA THR A 75 8.81 -4.09 1.45
C THR A 75 7.65 -4.11 0.44
N PRO A 76 6.40 -4.33 0.89
CA PRO A 76 5.25 -4.38 -0.01
C PRO A 76 5.10 -3.14 -0.90
N GLY A 77 5.38 -1.93 -0.37
CA GLY A 77 5.30 -0.69 -1.15
C GLY A 77 6.32 -0.63 -2.28
N ALA A 78 7.52 -1.18 -2.09
CA ALA A 78 8.55 -1.25 -3.12
C ALA A 78 8.25 -2.35 -4.16
N ALA A 79 7.71 -3.49 -3.71
CA ALA A 79 7.40 -4.62 -4.58
C ALA A 79 6.16 -4.38 -5.45
N PHE A 80 5.08 -3.86 -4.86
CA PHE A 80 3.76 -3.83 -5.49
C PHE A 80 3.34 -2.43 -5.97
N GLY A 81 4.15 -1.39 -5.75
CA GLY A 81 3.77 -0.01 -6.01
C GLY A 81 3.42 0.32 -7.47
N LYS A 82 3.75 -0.56 -8.42
CA LYS A 82 3.42 -0.44 -9.85
C LYS A 82 2.43 -1.50 -10.34
N THR A 83 1.89 -2.32 -9.45
CA THR A 83 1.02 -3.47 -9.77
C THR A 83 -0.45 -3.15 -9.57
N SER A 84 -1.35 -4.05 -9.98
CA SER A 84 -2.79 -3.92 -9.74
C SER A 84 -3.27 -4.41 -8.37
N LEU A 85 -2.36 -4.69 -7.42
CA LEU A 85 -2.71 -5.32 -6.13
C LEU A 85 -3.78 -4.53 -5.35
N ILE A 86 -3.70 -3.19 -5.34
CA ILE A 86 -4.69 -2.35 -4.66
C ILE A 86 -6.07 -2.47 -5.33
N GLU A 87 -6.11 -2.47 -6.67
CA GLU A 87 -7.35 -2.68 -7.43
C GLU A 87 -7.95 -4.07 -7.14
N GLN A 88 -7.11 -5.11 -7.04
CA GLN A 88 -7.58 -6.45 -6.68
C GLN A 88 -8.12 -6.50 -5.25
N MET A 89 -7.46 -5.85 -4.29
CA MET A 89 -7.94 -5.74 -2.91
C MET A 89 -9.33 -5.07 -2.86
N ASN A 90 -9.49 -3.96 -3.59
CA ASN A 90 -10.77 -3.26 -3.68
C ASN A 90 -11.89 -4.16 -4.26
N LYS A 91 -11.59 -4.96 -5.29
CA LYS A 91 -12.54 -5.93 -5.87
C LYS A 91 -12.97 -7.04 -4.89
N HIS A 92 -12.15 -7.32 -3.88
CA HIS A 92 -12.40 -8.34 -2.85
C HIS A 92 -12.84 -7.73 -1.50
N ASN A 93 -13.50 -6.55 -1.53
CA ASN A 93 -14.02 -5.86 -0.36
C ASN A 93 -12.96 -5.50 0.71
N ILE A 94 -11.71 -5.32 0.29
CA ILE A 94 -10.65 -4.73 1.10
C ILE A 94 -10.35 -3.35 0.54
N LYS A 95 -11.04 -2.36 1.09
CA LYS A 95 -11.06 -1.01 0.54
C LYS A 95 -9.79 -0.25 0.93
N PHE A 96 -9.03 0.22 -0.06
CA PHE A 96 -7.89 1.12 0.12
C PHE A 96 -8.27 2.52 -0.35
N GLU A 97 -8.15 3.52 0.51
CA GLU A 97 -8.59 4.89 0.22
C GLU A 97 -7.56 5.93 0.64
N ILE A 98 -7.44 7.01 -0.14
CA ILE A 98 -6.78 8.25 0.28
C ILE A 98 -7.83 9.10 0.99
N ILE A 99 -7.62 9.34 2.28
CA ILE A 99 -8.50 10.17 3.11
C ILE A 99 -8.14 11.64 2.99
N SER A 100 -6.84 11.96 2.93
CA SER A 100 -6.37 13.31 2.65
C SER A 100 -4.98 13.31 2.04
N SER A 101 -4.69 14.32 1.23
CA SER A 101 -3.36 14.62 0.71
C SER A 101 -3.18 16.13 0.71
N THR A 102 -2.29 16.62 1.57
CA THR A 102 -2.04 18.06 1.72
C THR A 102 -0.57 18.39 1.49
N VAL A 103 -0.34 19.50 0.80
CA VAL A 103 0.97 20.14 0.65
C VAL A 103 0.96 21.38 1.53
N LYS A 104 2.03 21.56 2.29
CA LYS A 104 2.23 22.70 3.19
C LYS A 104 3.09 23.76 2.51
#